data_AF-A0AAN6X4H6-F1
#
_entry.id   AF-A0AAN6X4H6-F1
#
_cell.length_a   1.000
_cell.length_b   1.000
_cell.length_c   1.000
_cell.angle_alpha   90.00
_cell.angle_beta   90.00
_cell.angle_gamma   90.00
#
_symmetry.space_group_name_H-M   'P 1'
#
loop_
_entity.id
_entity.type
_entity.pdbx_description
1 polymer ?
#
loop_
_entity_poly.entity_id
_entity_poly.type
_entity_poly.pdbx_seq_one_letter_code
_entity_poly.pdbx_strand_id
1 'polypeptide(L)'
;MKIKQTMAILALVTPSVRTRGVGDLLSSTSSASGSAFEPPTDYDMCQSDCSLHGVPFPDDNTIQLPLEDFFSERCPEIIIGKHDDPTEASRVCLGFTGPYLTFTFEAFRGYVTESARVGWKVKGNRLNPESHAPPPLAFNHLTCHPQQNGTFVCKLPFSKITGLASTADIKHLLSGMCPNGDHEGLTLYFAFSGNVVVPGSHWHIPFQQQFPCKPGARDHIGKCTAYNCEHQYLEVSYRCSKCQVAPCEPTCDIGTAFGYQGPRDSYKLETQGGQHCSQSWGWHETPSQKELKYGIRGVLYIRDKSSHFEKIGTWAAYADHADYRKIKVKYRIVPGLPYGIDEVNIEFSCPPIDNCDPQAYSYNKKGLKGVKTFEVHDLEWPFCRHGRSYLIVSAEIGSVKPVEGEHEHNKGSY
;
A
#
# COMPACT_ATOMS: atom_id res chain seq x y z
N MET A 1 30.57 42.34 -38.82
CA MET A 1 30.44 43.77 -38.47
C MET A 1 29.86 43.85 -37.07
N LYS A 2 30.62 44.40 -36.11
CA LYS A 2 30.22 44.58 -34.70
C LYS A 2 29.14 45.67 -34.58
N ILE A 3 28.34 45.60 -33.52
CA ILE A 3 27.75 46.67 -32.65
C ILE A 3 26.49 46.05 -32.01
N LYS A 4 26.55 45.58 -30.76
CA LYS A 4 26.41 46.29 -29.46
C LYS A 4 24.95 46.56 -29.05
N GLN A 5 24.60 45.92 -27.93
CA GLN A 5 23.68 46.29 -26.84
C GLN A 5 23.05 47.69 -26.88
N THR A 6 21.81 47.84 -26.41
CA THR A 6 21.45 48.76 -25.30
C THR A 6 20.13 48.33 -24.64
N MET A 7 20.07 48.53 -23.33
CA MET A 7 19.04 48.24 -22.34
C MET A 7 18.68 49.59 -21.65
N ALA A 8 17.41 49.89 -21.37
CA ALA A 8 16.87 50.83 -20.35
C ALA A 8 15.33 50.83 -20.47
N ILE A 9 14.44 50.63 -19.49
CA ILE A 9 14.25 51.03 -18.07
C ILE A 9 13.59 52.42 -17.87
N LEU A 10 12.46 52.41 -17.11
CA LEU A 10 11.73 53.48 -16.37
C LEU A 10 10.84 54.47 -17.17
N ALA A 11 9.69 55.00 -16.71
CA ALA A 11 9.05 55.06 -15.38
C ALA A 11 7.52 55.36 -15.42
N LEU A 12 6.82 54.89 -14.38
CA LEU A 12 5.73 55.48 -13.56
C LEU A 12 4.82 56.60 -14.11
N VAL A 13 3.50 56.40 -13.96
CA VAL A 13 2.55 57.42 -13.46
C VAL A 13 1.47 56.75 -12.59
N THR A 14 1.31 57.24 -11.36
CA THR A 14 0.18 56.99 -10.43
C THR A 14 -0.96 57.99 -10.70
N PRO A 15 -2.18 57.73 -10.19
CA PRO A 15 -2.55 58.56 -9.05
C PRO A 15 -3.23 57.79 -7.90
N SER A 16 -3.01 58.39 -6.73
CA SER A 16 -3.57 58.07 -5.42
C SER A 16 -4.93 58.73 -5.23
N VAL A 17 -5.90 58.02 -4.64
CA VAL A 17 -6.98 58.63 -3.86
C VAL A 17 -7.16 57.82 -2.57
N ARG A 18 -7.29 58.56 -1.46
CA ARG A 18 -7.21 58.15 -0.06
C ARG A 18 -8.59 57.84 0.55
N THR A 19 -8.69 56.67 1.19
CA THR A 19 -9.24 56.36 2.54
C THR A 19 -10.61 56.85 3.02
N ARG A 20 -11.43 55.88 3.45
CA ARG A 20 -12.04 55.64 4.80
C ARG A 20 -12.95 54.40 4.66
N GLY A 21 -13.03 53.38 5.49
CA GLY A 21 -12.46 53.01 6.78
C GLY A 21 -13.39 51.98 7.43
N VAL A 22 -12.81 50.95 8.07
CA VAL A 22 -13.38 50.05 9.10
C VAL A 22 -14.28 48.88 8.64
N GLY A 23 -13.83 47.65 8.97
CA GLY A 23 -14.66 46.45 9.03
C GLY A 23 -13.88 45.15 8.75
N ASP A 24 -13.28 44.56 9.78
CA ASP A 24 -12.63 43.25 9.77
C ASP A 24 -13.56 42.13 9.26
N LEU A 25 -13.08 41.29 8.34
CA LEU A 25 -13.44 39.86 8.27
C LEU A 25 -12.44 39.13 7.36
N LEU A 26 -11.58 38.34 7.99
CA LEU A 26 -10.68 37.38 7.35
C LEU A 26 -11.51 36.32 6.61
N SER A 27 -11.64 36.45 5.29
CA SER A 27 -12.10 35.38 4.42
C SER A 27 -10.89 34.57 3.95
N SER A 28 -10.49 33.56 4.72
CA SER A 28 -9.60 32.51 4.24
C SER A 28 -10.38 31.55 3.36
N THR A 29 -10.28 31.73 2.05
CA THR A 29 -10.62 30.70 1.06
C THR A 29 -9.57 29.60 1.11
N SER A 30 -9.86 28.48 1.78
CA SER A 30 -9.12 27.24 1.59
C SER A 30 -9.90 26.35 0.61
N SER A 31 -9.37 26.29 -0.61
CA SER A 31 -9.69 25.27 -1.59
C SER A 31 -9.32 23.89 -1.04
N ALA A 32 -10.33 23.12 -0.63
CA ALA A 32 -10.16 21.73 -0.22
C ALA A 32 -9.87 20.86 -1.46
N SER A 33 -8.59 20.66 -1.75
CA SER A 33 -8.11 19.57 -2.60
C SER A 33 -8.41 18.24 -1.89
N GLY A 34 -9.10 17.33 -2.57
CA GLY A 34 -9.40 16.00 -2.07
C GLY A 34 -8.15 15.30 -1.54
N SER A 35 -8.19 14.94 -0.25
CA SER A 35 -7.17 14.11 0.36
C SER A 35 -7.26 12.72 -0.26
N ALA A 36 -6.24 12.35 -1.03
CA ALA A 36 -5.98 10.97 -1.37
C ALA A 36 -5.90 10.16 -0.06
N PHE A 37 -6.64 9.07 -0.03
CA PHE A 37 -6.71 8.10 1.05
C PHE A 37 -5.31 7.55 1.35
N GLU A 38 -4.74 7.87 2.52
CA GLU A 38 -3.61 7.12 3.06
C GLU A 38 -4.18 5.88 3.77
N PRO A 39 -3.90 4.65 3.28
CA PRO A 39 -4.34 3.44 3.97
C PRO A 39 -3.66 3.31 5.34
N PRO A 40 -4.29 2.62 6.30
CA PRO A 40 -3.73 2.42 7.63
C PRO A 40 -2.41 1.65 7.53
N THR A 41 -1.36 2.18 8.16
CA THR A 41 -0.01 1.60 8.35
C THR A 41 0.14 0.14 7.92
N ASP A 42 0.85 -0.06 6.80
CA ASP A 42 1.23 -1.31 6.12
C ASP A 42 1.90 -2.36 7.04
N TYR A 43 1.12 -3.03 7.90
CA TYR A 43 1.58 -4.28 8.53
C TYR A 43 1.22 -5.44 7.60
N ASP A 44 2.12 -5.74 6.67
CA ASP A 44 2.10 -6.97 5.89
C ASP A 44 2.68 -8.11 6.76
N MET A 45 1.79 -8.99 7.22
CA MET A 45 2.18 -10.08 8.11
C MET A 45 3.16 -11.04 7.45
N CYS A 46 2.99 -11.31 6.16
CA CYS A 46 3.92 -12.12 5.41
C CYS A 46 5.31 -11.45 5.49
N GLN A 47 5.43 -10.16 5.16
CA GLN A 47 6.74 -9.49 5.13
C GLN A 47 7.39 -9.30 6.52
N SER A 48 6.64 -9.49 7.60
CA SER A 48 7.13 -9.35 8.97
C SER A 48 7.77 -10.62 9.56
N ASP A 49 7.47 -11.80 9.00
CA ASP A 49 7.95 -13.08 9.50
C ASP A 49 8.32 -14.02 8.34
N CYS A 50 9.64 -14.19 8.15
CA CYS A 50 10.23 -15.09 7.15
C CYS A 50 9.76 -16.55 7.29
N SER A 51 9.29 -16.96 8.47
CA SER A 51 8.89 -18.34 8.73
C SER A 51 7.59 -18.69 8.00
N LEU A 52 6.87 -17.66 7.54
CA LEU A 52 5.65 -17.74 6.77
C LEU A 52 5.90 -17.99 5.27
N HIS A 53 7.14 -18.15 4.80
CA HIS A 53 7.40 -18.46 3.40
C HIS A 53 6.58 -19.67 2.90
N GLY A 54 5.81 -19.46 1.83
CA GLY A 54 4.96 -20.48 1.23
C GLY A 54 3.68 -20.80 2.02
N VAL A 55 3.50 -20.23 3.21
CA VAL A 55 2.28 -20.40 4.02
C VAL A 55 1.12 -19.66 3.35
N PRO A 56 -0.03 -20.32 3.13
CA PRO A 56 -1.23 -19.66 2.62
C PRO A 56 -1.75 -18.59 3.58
N PHE A 57 -2.12 -17.44 3.03
CA PHE A 57 -2.60 -16.26 3.75
C PHE A 57 -3.82 -15.66 3.01
N PRO A 58 -4.85 -15.14 3.71
CA PRO A 58 -6.00 -14.49 3.08
C PRO A 58 -5.62 -13.32 2.16
N ASP A 59 -6.04 -13.35 0.89
CA ASP A 59 -5.70 -12.33 -0.10
C ASP A 59 -6.79 -11.24 -0.18
N ASP A 60 -6.43 -10.03 0.23
CA ASP A 60 -7.24 -8.82 0.16
C ASP A 60 -7.88 -8.55 -1.21
N ASN A 61 -7.19 -8.92 -2.29
CA ASN A 61 -7.63 -8.64 -3.66
C ASN A 61 -8.69 -9.63 -4.15
N THR A 62 -9.03 -10.62 -3.33
CA THR A 62 -9.92 -11.72 -3.70
C THR A 62 -11.21 -11.75 -2.89
N ILE A 63 -11.43 -10.74 -2.04
CA ILE A 63 -12.66 -10.55 -1.29
C ILE A 63 -13.81 -10.35 -2.29
N GLN A 64 -14.81 -11.22 -2.26
CA GLN A 64 -15.94 -11.26 -3.19
C GLN A 64 -17.26 -11.39 -2.42
N LEU A 65 -18.32 -10.79 -2.96
CA LEU A 65 -19.69 -10.95 -2.49
C LEU A 65 -20.38 -12.06 -3.30
N PRO A 66 -20.50 -13.32 -2.81
CA PRO A 66 -20.99 -14.43 -3.59
C PRO A 66 -22.45 -14.31 -4.02
N LEU A 67 -23.26 -13.52 -3.29
CA LEU A 67 -24.67 -13.29 -3.63
C LEU A 67 -24.85 -12.42 -4.88
N GLU A 68 -23.78 -11.80 -5.39
CA GLU A 68 -23.85 -10.78 -6.43
C GLU A 68 -23.18 -11.17 -7.75
N ASP A 69 -22.93 -12.47 -7.97
CA ASP A 69 -22.41 -13.06 -9.20
C ASP A 69 -21.36 -12.17 -9.92
N PHE A 70 -20.09 -12.38 -9.58
CA PHE A 70 -18.90 -11.84 -10.25
C PHE A 70 -18.42 -10.42 -9.92
N PHE A 71 -19.10 -9.64 -9.07
CA PHE A 71 -18.55 -8.35 -8.61
C PHE A 71 -17.87 -8.45 -7.23
N SER A 72 -16.54 -8.28 -7.23
CA SER A 72 -15.74 -8.10 -6.03
C SER A 72 -15.90 -6.66 -5.55
N GLU A 73 -16.80 -6.42 -4.61
CA GLU A 73 -16.83 -5.14 -3.89
C GLU A 73 -16.16 -5.33 -2.54
N ARG A 74 -14.84 -5.10 -2.50
CA ARG A 74 -14.06 -4.98 -1.25
C ARG A 74 -14.65 -3.91 -0.32
N CYS A 75 -15.38 -2.96 -0.87
CA CYS A 75 -15.98 -1.83 -0.15
C CYS A 75 -17.50 -1.75 -0.43
N PRO A 76 -18.32 -2.63 0.16
CA PRO A 76 -19.77 -2.53 0.05
C PRO A 76 -20.29 -1.18 0.55
N GLU A 77 -21.39 -0.74 -0.06
CA GLU A 77 -22.04 0.53 0.26
C GLU A 77 -22.84 0.45 1.57
N ILE A 78 -22.80 1.53 2.34
CA ILE A 78 -23.63 1.79 3.50
C ILE A 78 -24.39 3.09 3.26
N ILE A 79 -25.63 3.16 3.71
CA ILE A 79 -26.54 4.26 3.38
C ILE A 79 -27.24 4.83 4.60
N ILE A 80 -27.60 6.11 4.49
CA ILE A 80 -28.54 6.80 5.35
C ILE A 80 -29.86 6.94 4.59
N GLY A 81 -30.99 6.65 5.25
CA GLY A 81 -32.31 6.75 4.63
C GLY A 81 -32.78 5.41 4.06
N LYS A 82 -33.49 5.47 2.92
CA LYS A 82 -34.16 4.29 2.33
C LYS A 82 -33.26 3.62 1.30
N HIS A 83 -33.36 2.29 1.16
CA HIS A 83 -32.55 1.52 0.21
C HIS A 83 -32.73 1.95 -1.25
N ASP A 84 -33.95 2.29 -1.66
CA ASP A 84 -34.24 2.68 -3.05
C ASP A 84 -34.02 4.18 -3.31
N ASP A 85 -33.84 4.97 -2.24
CA ASP A 85 -33.66 6.42 -2.29
C ASP A 85 -32.80 6.87 -1.08
N PRO A 86 -31.50 6.55 -1.11
CA PRO A 86 -30.60 6.90 -0.02
C PRO A 86 -30.41 8.41 0.03
N THR A 87 -30.50 8.98 1.23
CA THR A 87 -30.23 10.41 1.46
C THR A 87 -28.74 10.71 1.32
N GLU A 88 -27.89 9.77 1.74
CA GLU A 88 -26.44 9.84 1.57
C GLU A 88 -25.87 8.42 1.58
N ALA A 89 -24.75 8.22 0.88
CA ALA A 89 -24.05 6.96 0.81
C ALA A 89 -22.59 7.11 1.26
N SER A 90 -22.05 6.04 1.84
CA SER A 90 -20.64 5.88 2.18
C SER A 90 -20.27 4.41 1.98
N ARG A 91 -19.08 4.00 2.38
CA ARG A 91 -18.60 2.63 2.18
C ARG A 91 -17.95 2.07 3.44
N VAL A 92 -17.96 0.76 3.54
CA VAL A 92 -17.14 0.02 4.50
C VAL A 92 -16.18 -0.87 3.75
N CYS A 93 -14.88 -0.57 3.80
CA CYS A 93 -13.86 -1.36 3.12
C CYS A 93 -13.33 -2.48 4.02
N LEU A 94 -13.37 -3.70 3.51
CA LEU A 94 -12.82 -4.90 4.13
C LEU A 94 -11.34 -5.04 3.75
N GLY A 95 -10.54 -5.63 4.64
CA GLY A 95 -9.15 -5.98 4.34
C GLY A 95 -8.54 -6.85 5.43
N PHE A 96 -7.33 -7.31 5.23
CA PHE A 96 -6.54 -8.09 6.17
C PHE A 96 -5.34 -7.24 6.59
N THR A 97 -5.13 -7.12 7.90
CA THR A 97 -3.99 -6.37 8.44
C THR A 97 -3.47 -7.10 9.65
N GLY A 98 -2.27 -7.68 9.56
CA GLY A 98 -1.78 -8.60 10.58
C GLY A 98 -2.70 -9.82 10.74
N PRO A 99 -2.94 -10.29 11.98
CA PRO A 99 -3.83 -11.42 12.26
C PRO A 99 -5.31 -10.99 12.40
N TYR A 100 -5.73 -9.96 11.67
CA TYR A 100 -7.08 -9.40 11.75
C TYR A 100 -7.70 -9.22 10.37
N LEU A 101 -9.00 -9.53 10.26
CA LEU A 101 -9.87 -8.97 9.25
C LEU A 101 -10.34 -7.59 9.73
N THR A 102 -10.06 -6.56 8.96
CA THR A 102 -10.33 -5.16 9.26
C THR A 102 -11.53 -4.64 8.45
N PHE A 103 -12.27 -3.74 9.07
CA PHE A 103 -13.42 -3.05 8.46
C PHE A 103 -13.20 -1.55 8.67
N THR A 104 -13.06 -0.81 7.58
CA THR A 104 -12.83 0.63 7.61
C THR A 104 -14.07 1.33 7.08
N PHE A 105 -14.81 1.98 7.96
CA PHE A 105 -15.99 2.78 7.64
C PHE A 105 -15.55 4.17 7.23
N GLU A 106 -15.86 4.54 5.99
CA GLU A 106 -15.64 5.88 5.46
C GLU A 106 -16.66 6.86 6.06
N ALA A 107 -16.26 8.13 6.18
CA ALA A 107 -17.13 9.17 6.71
C ALA A 107 -18.25 9.51 5.71
N PHE A 108 -19.48 9.66 6.20
CA PHE A 108 -20.58 10.19 5.40
C PHE A 108 -20.39 11.69 5.17
N ARG A 109 -20.60 12.15 3.94
CA ARG A 109 -20.41 13.56 3.59
C ARG A 109 -21.40 14.45 4.35
N GLY A 110 -20.90 15.43 5.08
CA GLY A 110 -21.74 16.37 5.84
C GLY A 110 -22.27 15.81 7.17
N TYR A 111 -21.83 14.62 7.57
CA TYR A 111 -22.18 13.99 8.84
C TYR A 111 -20.91 13.64 9.64
N VAL A 112 -21.07 13.48 10.96
CA VAL A 112 -20.06 12.92 11.84
C VAL A 112 -20.51 11.54 12.27
N THR A 113 -19.72 10.51 11.96
CA THR A 113 -19.97 9.15 12.44
C THR A 113 -19.70 9.10 13.95
N GLU A 114 -20.68 8.67 14.74
CA GLU A 114 -20.52 8.52 16.19
C GLU A 114 -20.28 7.07 16.59
N SER A 115 -20.90 6.14 15.87
CA SER A 115 -20.78 4.71 16.13
C SER A 115 -20.86 3.92 14.85
N ALA A 116 -20.07 2.85 14.80
CA ALA A 116 -20.14 1.82 13.77
C ALA A 116 -20.10 0.45 14.45
N ARG A 117 -20.74 -0.53 13.82
CA ARG A 117 -20.83 -1.91 14.30
C ARG A 117 -20.79 -2.88 13.13
N VAL A 118 -20.05 -3.97 13.33
CA VAL A 118 -20.04 -5.12 12.42
C VAL A 118 -20.63 -6.31 13.15
N GLY A 119 -21.77 -6.80 12.66
CA GLY A 119 -22.27 -8.14 12.94
C GLY A 119 -21.52 -9.14 12.06
N TRP A 120 -21.04 -10.25 12.64
CA TRP A 120 -20.35 -11.30 11.88
C TRP A 120 -20.65 -12.71 12.37
N LYS A 121 -20.54 -13.68 11.46
CA LYS A 121 -20.57 -15.14 11.71
C LYS A 121 -19.81 -15.88 10.62
N VAL A 122 -19.30 -17.07 10.92
CA VAL A 122 -18.69 -17.94 9.89
C VAL A 122 -19.78 -18.72 9.18
N LYS A 123 -19.79 -18.68 7.84
CA LYS A 123 -20.63 -19.56 7.02
C LYS A 123 -19.97 -20.93 6.87
N GLY A 124 -18.70 -20.97 6.48
CA GLY A 124 -17.95 -22.23 6.38
C GLY A 124 -16.94 -22.23 5.24
N ASN A 125 -16.42 -23.42 4.92
CA ASN A 125 -15.46 -23.60 3.84
C ASN A 125 -16.19 -23.73 2.50
N ARG A 126 -15.86 -22.89 1.51
CA ARG A 126 -16.49 -22.89 0.18
C ARG A 126 -16.39 -24.24 -0.55
N LEU A 127 -15.29 -24.98 -0.39
CA LEU A 127 -15.10 -26.30 -1.00
C LEU A 127 -15.83 -27.43 -0.25
N ASN A 128 -16.42 -27.14 0.91
CA ASN A 128 -17.27 -28.08 1.65
C ASN A 128 -18.65 -27.46 1.93
N PRO A 129 -19.52 -27.34 0.91
CA PRO A 129 -20.85 -26.74 1.05
C PRO A 129 -21.73 -27.43 2.10
N GLU A 130 -21.55 -28.73 2.32
CA GLU A 130 -22.31 -29.51 3.30
C GLU A 130 -22.04 -29.07 4.74
N SER A 131 -20.87 -28.46 4.99
CA SER A 131 -20.50 -27.88 6.28
C SER A 131 -20.99 -26.45 6.51
N HIS A 132 -21.71 -25.85 5.54
CA HIS A 132 -22.12 -24.45 5.65
C HIS A 132 -23.18 -24.29 6.74
N ALA A 133 -22.87 -23.40 7.67
CA ALA A 133 -23.84 -22.92 8.63
C ALA A 133 -24.95 -22.13 7.91
N PRO A 134 -26.22 -22.32 8.31
CA PRO A 134 -27.31 -21.52 7.79
C PRO A 134 -27.12 -20.04 8.14
N PRO A 135 -27.85 -19.14 7.46
CA PRO A 135 -27.85 -17.74 7.80
C PRO A 135 -28.14 -17.52 9.29
N PRO A 136 -27.39 -16.64 9.98
CA PRO A 136 -27.51 -16.49 11.41
C PRO A 136 -28.78 -15.72 11.79
N LEU A 137 -29.52 -16.23 12.78
CA LEU A 137 -30.60 -15.48 13.44
C LEU A 137 -30.06 -14.34 14.33
N ALA A 138 -28.80 -14.46 14.77
CA ALA A 138 -28.11 -13.46 15.58
C ALA A 138 -26.61 -13.43 15.25
N PHE A 139 -26.05 -12.23 15.25
CA PHE A 139 -24.65 -11.97 14.92
C PHE A 139 -23.79 -11.80 16.17
N ASN A 140 -22.51 -12.18 16.06
CA ASN A 140 -21.50 -11.68 16.98
C ASN A 140 -21.21 -10.22 16.61
N HIS A 141 -21.03 -9.33 17.58
CA HIS A 141 -20.78 -7.92 17.30
C HIS A 141 -19.34 -7.52 17.61
N LEU A 142 -18.78 -6.71 16.72
CA LEU A 142 -17.51 -6.02 16.93
C LEU A 142 -17.76 -4.57 17.29
N THR A 143 -17.02 -4.11 18.28
CA THR A 143 -16.92 -2.68 18.60
C THR A 143 -15.89 -2.06 17.66
N CYS A 144 -16.28 -0.95 17.03
CA CYS A 144 -15.45 -0.18 16.14
C CYS A 144 -14.90 1.04 16.87
N HIS A 145 -13.67 1.43 16.54
CA HIS A 145 -12.99 2.55 17.19
C HIS A 145 -12.83 3.71 16.21
N PRO A 146 -13.12 4.96 16.64
CA PRO A 146 -12.90 6.13 15.81
C PRO A 146 -11.40 6.33 15.54
N GLN A 147 -11.09 6.86 14.36
CA GLN A 147 -9.77 7.30 13.94
C GLN A 147 -9.73 8.83 13.86
N GLN A 148 -8.51 9.39 13.87
CA GLN A 148 -8.32 10.86 13.85
C GLN A 148 -8.88 11.54 12.59
N ASN A 149 -8.99 10.81 11.48
CA ASN A 149 -9.52 11.29 10.20
C ASN A 149 -11.07 11.17 10.09
N GLY A 150 -11.77 10.84 11.18
CA GLY A 150 -13.23 10.68 11.18
C GLY A 150 -13.73 9.32 10.65
N THR A 151 -12.83 8.41 10.26
CA THR A 151 -13.19 7.02 9.93
C THR A 151 -13.37 6.17 11.19
N PHE A 152 -14.06 5.04 11.05
CA PHE A 152 -14.13 4.02 12.10
C PHE A 152 -13.48 2.73 11.65
N VAL A 153 -12.68 2.12 12.50
CA VAL A 153 -12.01 0.84 12.22
C VAL A 153 -12.46 -0.22 13.22
N CYS A 154 -12.90 -1.36 12.72
CA CYS A 154 -13.20 -2.56 13.49
C CYS A 154 -12.20 -3.64 13.12
N LYS A 155 -11.77 -4.45 14.10
CA LYS A 155 -10.82 -5.55 13.89
C LYS A 155 -11.43 -6.85 14.39
N LEU A 156 -11.54 -7.84 13.51
CA LEU A 156 -11.95 -9.21 13.81
C LEU A 156 -10.70 -10.11 13.86
N PRO A 157 -10.28 -10.58 15.04
CA PRO A 157 -9.12 -11.45 15.16
C PRO A 157 -9.35 -12.79 14.45
N PHE A 158 -8.33 -13.31 13.77
CA PHE A 158 -8.38 -14.64 13.12
C PHE A 158 -8.71 -15.75 14.12
N SER A 159 -8.20 -15.68 15.35
CA SER A 159 -8.53 -16.61 16.42
C SER A 159 -10.03 -16.72 16.72
N LYS A 160 -10.76 -15.59 16.64
CA LYS A 160 -12.22 -15.62 16.79
C LYS A 160 -12.92 -16.29 15.61
N ILE A 161 -12.40 -16.10 14.39
CA ILE A 161 -12.96 -16.70 13.17
C ILE A 161 -12.72 -18.21 13.18
N THR A 162 -11.51 -18.64 13.49
CA THR A 162 -11.11 -20.06 13.43
C THR A 162 -11.50 -20.85 14.68
N GLY A 163 -11.90 -20.16 15.76
CA GLY A 163 -12.18 -20.78 17.05
C GLY A 163 -10.93 -21.25 17.81
N LEU A 164 -9.74 -20.91 17.32
CA LEU A 164 -8.46 -21.23 17.96
C LEU A 164 -8.15 -20.26 19.10
N ALA A 165 -7.27 -20.66 20.02
CA ALA A 165 -6.81 -19.80 21.10
C ALA A 165 -6.13 -18.53 20.54
N SER A 166 -6.27 -17.40 21.23
CA SER A 166 -5.62 -16.15 20.83
C SER A 166 -4.09 -16.20 20.91
N THR A 167 -3.54 -17.18 21.63
CA THR A 167 -2.11 -17.48 21.74
C THR A 167 -1.65 -18.55 20.77
N ALA A 168 -2.52 -19.05 19.89
CA ALA A 168 -2.15 -20.03 18.88
C ALA A 168 -1.07 -19.44 17.96
N ASP A 169 -0.14 -20.30 17.54
CA ASP A 169 0.88 -19.94 16.57
C ASP A 169 0.24 -19.38 15.29
N ILE A 170 0.90 -18.39 14.69
CA ILE A 170 0.32 -17.68 13.55
C ILE A 170 0.08 -18.61 12.37
N LYS A 171 0.92 -19.64 12.15
CA LYS A 171 0.72 -20.61 11.07
C LYS A 171 -0.56 -21.42 11.27
N HIS A 172 -0.90 -21.75 12.51
CA HIS A 172 -2.16 -22.43 12.82
C HIS A 172 -3.39 -21.53 12.63
N LEU A 173 -3.27 -20.24 12.95
CA LEU A 173 -4.34 -19.29 12.65
C LEU A 173 -4.54 -19.17 11.13
N LEU A 174 -3.45 -19.11 10.36
CA LEU A 174 -3.49 -19.01 8.91
C LEU A 174 -4.04 -20.28 8.25
N SER A 175 -3.68 -21.47 8.72
CA SER A 175 -4.26 -22.71 8.19
C SER A 175 -5.76 -22.80 8.45
N GLY A 176 -6.25 -22.25 9.56
CA GLY A 176 -7.69 -22.16 9.84
C GLY A 176 -8.43 -21.15 8.94
N MET A 177 -7.78 -20.04 8.59
CA MET A 177 -8.32 -19.05 7.65
C MET A 177 -8.25 -19.53 6.19
N CYS A 178 -7.23 -20.34 5.87
CA CYS A 178 -6.95 -20.88 4.55
C CYS A 178 -6.99 -22.41 4.55
N PRO A 179 -8.15 -23.04 4.86
CA PRO A 179 -8.25 -24.48 5.03
C PRO A 179 -7.96 -25.28 3.75
N ASN A 180 -7.99 -24.63 2.58
CA ASN A 180 -7.75 -25.26 1.28
C ASN A 180 -6.42 -24.81 0.64
N GLY A 181 -5.46 -24.36 1.42
CA GLY A 181 -4.19 -23.87 0.87
C GLY A 181 -4.33 -22.51 0.19
N ASP A 182 -3.69 -22.31 -0.95
CA ASP A 182 -3.70 -21.06 -1.76
C ASP A 182 -4.84 -20.99 -2.79
N HIS A 183 -5.98 -21.58 -2.43
CA HIS A 183 -7.21 -21.59 -3.22
C HIS A 183 -8.32 -20.81 -2.51
N GLU A 184 -9.51 -21.39 -2.33
CA GLU A 184 -10.62 -20.75 -1.63
C GLU A 184 -10.39 -20.71 -0.12
N GLY A 185 -10.64 -19.55 0.48
CA GLY A 185 -10.68 -19.39 1.93
C GLY A 185 -12.06 -19.72 2.50
N LEU A 186 -12.39 -19.07 3.61
CA LEU A 186 -13.70 -19.17 4.24
C LEU A 186 -14.73 -18.24 3.58
N THR A 187 -16.01 -18.58 3.78
CA THR A 187 -17.14 -17.68 3.58
C THR A 187 -17.66 -17.20 4.94
N LEU A 188 -17.97 -15.91 5.03
CA LEU A 188 -18.39 -15.22 6.24
C LEU A 188 -19.71 -14.48 5.98
N TYR A 189 -20.56 -14.41 7.00
CA TYR A 189 -21.73 -13.55 7.01
C TYR A 189 -21.39 -12.23 7.71
N PHE A 190 -21.75 -11.10 7.11
CA PHE A 190 -21.58 -9.77 7.69
C PHE A 190 -22.85 -8.95 7.68
N ALA A 191 -23.01 -8.11 8.70
CA ALA A 191 -24.06 -7.09 8.79
C ALA A 191 -23.47 -5.77 9.27
N PHE A 192 -23.66 -4.67 8.55
CA PHE A 192 -23.11 -3.35 8.91
C PHE A 192 -24.21 -2.39 9.38
N SER A 193 -23.92 -1.66 10.46
CA SER A 193 -24.85 -0.67 11.03
C SER A 193 -24.11 0.35 11.88
N GLY A 194 -24.76 1.48 12.17
CA GLY A 194 -24.23 2.47 13.09
C GLY A 194 -25.08 3.73 13.13
N ASN A 195 -24.53 4.80 13.69
CA ASN A 195 -25.20 6.10 13.76
C ASN A 195 -24.25 7.23 13.38
N VAL A 196 -24.80 8.22 12.70
CA VAL A 196 -24.16 9.50 12.44
C VAL A 196 -24.96 10.65 13.07
N VAL A 197 -24.36 11.83 13.16
CA VAL A 197 -25.04 13.07 13.52
C VAL A 197 -24.70 14.16 12.51
N VAL A 198 -25.61 15.10 12.33
CA VAL A 198 -25.30 16.35 11.60
C VAL A 198 -24.40 17.20 12.50
N PRO A 199 -23.30 17.81 12.01
CA PRO A 199 -22.46 18.69 12.82
C PRO A 199 -23.28 19.78 13.52
N GLY A 200 -23.13 19.90 14.85
CA GLY A 200 -23.87 20.87 15.66
C GLY A 200 -25.30 20.44 16.03
N SER A 201 -25.72 19.24 15.66
CA SER A 201 -27.00 18.63 16.00
C SER A 201 -26.84 17.56 17.09
N HIS A 202 -27.90 17.29 17.84
CA HIS A 202 -28.02 16.13 18.75
C HIS A 202 -28.85 14.98 18.15
N TRP A 203 -29.24 15.10 16.88
CA TRP A 203 -30.08 14.10 16.22
C TRP A 203 -29.22 12.96 15.66
N HIS A 204 -29.35 11.79 16.29
CA HIS A 204 -28.75 10.54 15.83
C HIS A 204 -29.53 9.98 14.64
N ILE A 205 -28.84 9.76 13.52
CA ILE A 205 -29.40 9.22 12.30
C ILE A 205 -28.76 7.85 12.07
N PRO A 206 -29.54 6.76 12.06
CA PRO A 206 -28.99 5.44 11.81
C PRO A 206 -28.56 5.30 10.35
N PHE A 207 -27.46 4.60 10.12
CA PHE A 207 -27.08 4.10 8.81
C PHE A 207 -27.06 2.57 8.83
N GLN A 208 -27.22 1.97 7.65
CA GLN A 208 -27.28 0.53 7.45
C GLN A 208 -26.56 0.16 6.15
N GLN A 209 -26.19 -1.12 6.00
CA GLN A 209 -25.71 -1.61 4.72
C GLN A 209 -26.78 -1.49 3.64
N GLN A 210 -26.35 -1.32 2.39
CA GLN A 210 -27.20 -1.62 1.26
C GLN A 210 -27.44 -3.13 1.18
N PHE A 211 -28.66 -3.54 0.83
CA PHE A 211 -28.95 -4.96 0.61
C PHE A 211 -28.16 -5.49 -0.59
N PRO A 212 -27.83 -6.79 -0.62
CA PRO A 212 -27.17 -7.37 -1.78
C PRO A 212 -28.07 -7.26 -3.02
N CYS A 213 -27.46 -7.12 -4.20
CA CYS A 213 -28.21 -7.20 -5.45
C CYS A 213 -28.83 -8.57 -5.64
N LYS A 214 -30.00 -8.62 -6.28
CA LYS A 214 -30.51 -9.90 -6.81
C LYS A 214 -29.54 -10.43 -7.88
N PRO A 215 -29.34 -11.76 -8.00
CA PRO A 215 -28.54 -12.34 -9.07
C PRO A 215 -28.97 -11.80 -10.44
N GLY A 216 -28.00 -11.29 -11.22
CA GLY A 216 -28.23 -10.68 -12.53
C GLY A 216 -28.91 -9.30 -12.53
N ALA A 217 -29.19 -8.69 -11.37
CA ALA A 217 -29.86 -7.39 -11.25
C ALA A 217 -28.87 -6.22 -11.13
N ARG A 218 -27.82 -6.23 -11.97
CA ARG A 218 -26.94 -5.07 -12.18
C ARG A 218 -27.04 -4.65 -13.64
N ASP A 219 -26.99 -3.34 -13.88
CA ASP A 219 -26.95 -2.79 -15.23
C ASP A 219 -25.55 -2.92 -15.85
N HIS A 220 -25.41 -2.45 -17.09
CA HIS A 220 -24.16 -2.51 -17.87
C HIS A 220 -22.99 -1.70 -17.28
N ILE A 221 -23.24 -0.79 -16.33
CA ILE A 221 -22.20 -0.05 -15.59
C ILE A 221 -21.96 -0.64 -14.20
N GLY A 222 -22.60 -1.77 -13.88
CA GLY A 222 -22.46 -2.46 -12.62
C GLY A 222 -23.32 -1.88 -11.49
N LYS A 223 -24.26 -0.97 -11.75
CA LYS A 223 -25.15 -0.44 -10.71
C LYS A 223 -26.31 -1.41 -10.44
N CYS A 224 -26.64 -1.61 -9.18
CA CYS A 224 -27.78 -2.45 -8.78
C CYS A 224 -29.10 -1.87 -9.28
N THR A 225 -29.91 -2.69 -9.95
CA THR A 225 -31.26 -2.33 -10.42
C THR A 225 -32.35 -2.95 -9.57
N ALA A 226 -32.04 -3.99 -8.79
CA ALA A 226 -32.96 -4.58 -7.82
C ALA A 226 -32.22 -5.23 -6.65
N TYR A 227 -32.67 -4.91 -5.43
CA TYR A 227 -32.08 -5.40 -4.19
C TYR A 227 -32.80 -6.65 -3.65
N ASN A 228 -32.05 -7.52 -2.98
CA ASN A 228 -32.59 -8.69 -2.28
C ASN A 228 -32.80 -8.36 -0.79
N CYS A 229 -34.00 -7.88 -0.48
CA CYS A 229 -34.40 -7.51 0.88
C CYS A 229 -34.65 -8.71 1.81
N GLU A 230 -34.57 -9.95 1.32
CA GLU A 230 -34.73 -11.16 2.15
C GLU A 230 -33.47 -11.43 2.98
N HIS A 231 -32.32 -10.91 2.57
CA HIS A 231 -31.05 -11.08 3.27
C HIS A 231 -30.65 -9.78 3.97
N GLN A 232 -30.72 -9.77 5.30
CA GLN A 232 -30.21 -8.68 6.15
C GLN A 232 -28.69 -8.75 6.35
N TYR A 233 -27.98 -9.46 5.48
CA TYR A 233 -26.56 -9.75 5.60
C TYR A 233 -25.91 -9.85 4.22
N LEU A 234 -24.59 -9.67 4.20
CA LEU A 234 -23.74 -9.96 3.07
C LEU A 234 -23.03 -11.29 3.30
N GLU A 235 -22.95 -12.11 2.27
CA GLU A 235 -21.97 -13.19 2.24
C GLU A 235 -20.69 -12.65 1.65
N VAL A 236 -19.56 -12.93 2.29
CA VAL A 236 -18.23 -12.55 1.80
C VAL A 236 -17.38 -13.80 1.76
N SER A 237 -16.83 -14.11 0.59
CA SER A 237 -15.79 -15.12 0.41
C SER A 237 -14.47 -14.43 0.08
N TYR A 238 -13.37 -15.10 0.35
CA TYR A 238 -12.05 -14.71 -0.13
C TYR A 238 -11.28 -15.93 -0.61
N ARG A 239 -10.16 -15.69 -1.28
CA ARG A 239 -9.16 -16.69 -1.62
C ARG A 239 -7.91 -16.45 -0.78
N CYS A 240 -7.07 -17.46 -0.71
CA CYS A 240 -5.77 -17.37 -0.08
C CYS A 240 -4.68 -17.36 -1.15
N SER A 241 -3.58 -16.71 -0.84
CA SER A 241 -2.36 -16.70 -1.64
C SER A 241 -1.18 -17.11 -0.77
N LYS A 242 -0.11 -17.66 -1.35
CA LYS A 242 1.08 -18.01 -0.59
C LYS A 242 1.84 -16.74 -0.20
N CYS A 243 2.25 -16.63 1.06
CA CYS A 243 3.18 -15.59 1.50
C CYS A 243 4.50 -15.67 0.71
N GLN A 244 4.78 -14.62 -0.06
CA GLN A 244 6.00 -14.46 -0.85
C GLN A 244 7.04 -13.67 -0.04
N VAL A 245 7.74 -14.38 0.85
CA VAL A 245 8.69 -13.79 1.82
C VAL A 245 9.99 -14.57 1.81
N ALA A 246 11.11 -13.92 2.07
CA ALA A 246 12.40 -14.63 2.09
C ALA A 246 12.46 -15.64 3.26
N PRO A 247 13.11 -16.81 3.12
CA PRO A 247 13.28 -17.81 4.19
C PRO A 247 14.09 -17.28 5.40
N CYS A 248 13.93 -17.89 6.59
CA CYS A 248 14.48 -17.36 7.85
C CYS A 248 15.97 -17.54 8.12
N GLU A 249 16.70 -18.41 7.41
CA GLU A 249 18.13 -18.64 7.68
C GLU A 249 18.93 -19.01 6.42
N PRO A 250 20.24 -18.68 6.39
CA PRO A 250 20.81 -17.75 5.41
C PRO A 250 21.94 -18.43 4.59
N THR A 251 22.57 -17.91 3.54
CA THR A 251 23.20 -16.62 3.26
C THR A 251 23.43 -16.57 1.76
N CYS A 252 23.06 -15.50 1.07
CA CYS A 252 23.86 -15.17 -0.10
C CYS A 252 25.19 -14.59 0.43
N ASP A 253 26.29 -14.85 -0.29
CA ASP A 253 27.51 -14.05 -0.08
C ASP A 253 27.15 -12.56 -0.21
N ILE A 254 27.78 -11.73 0.62
CA ILE A 254 27.84 -10.27 0.48
C ILE A 254 28.12 -9.94 -0.99
N GLY A 255 27.35 -9.02 -1.57
CA GLY A 255 27.43 -8.72 -3.01
C GLY A 255 26.55 -7.56 -3.43
N THR A 256 26.41 -7.38 -4.75
CA THR A 256 25.61 -6.29 -5.31
C THR A 256 24.14 -6.69 -5.45
N ALA A 257 23.26 -5.94 -4.81
CA ALA A 257 21.82 -5.96 -5.02
C ALA A 257 21.40 -5.00 -6.12
N PHE A 258 20.42 -5.41 -6.93
CA PHE A 258 19.86 -4.60 -8.02
C PHE A 258 18.36 -4.41 -7.84
N GLY A 259 17.85 -3.26 -8.27
CA GLY A 259 16.42 -2.94 -8.24
C GLY A 259 15.63 -3.50 -9.42
N TYR A 260 14.42 -4.02 -9.16
CA TYR A 260 13.49 -4.62 -10.13
C TYR A 260 12.07 -4.09 -9.94
N GLN A 261 11.48 -3.44 -10.94
CA GLN A 261 10.05 -3.14 -10.96
C GLN A 261 9.29 -4.43 -11.33
N GLY A 262 8.09 -4.66 -10.77
CA GLY A 262 7.38 -5.94 -10.93
C GLY A 262 7.16 -6.38 -12.39
N PRO A 263 6.83 -7.67 -12.64
CA PRO A 263 6.86 -8.27 -13.98
C PRO A 263 5.93 -7.63 -15.05
N ARG A 264 4.93 -6.83 -14.65
CA ARG A 264 3.97 -6.20 -15.59
C ARG A 264 4.50 -4.93 -16.25
N ASP A 265 5.47 -4.26 -15.64
CA ASP A 265 6.00 -2.96 -16.10
C ASP A 265 7.40 -3.11 -16.70
N SER A 266 7.76 -4.35 -17.05
CA SER A 266 9.11 -4.73 -17.47
C SER A 266 9.30 -4.66 -19.02
N TYR A 267 9.79 -3.53 -19.53
CA TYR A 267 10.34 -3.29 -20.89
C TYR A 267 11.67 -4.03 -21.25
N LYS A 268 11.79 -4.50 -22.50
CA LYS A 268 13.05 -5.04 -23.03
C LYS A 268 14.09 -3.93 -23.28
N LEU A 269 15.35 -4.22 -22.95
CA LEU A 269 16.52 -3.38 -23.20
C LEU A 269 16.68 -3.02 -24.70
N GLU A 270 16.66 -1.73 -25.03
CA GLU A 270 17.32 -1.18 -26.23
C GLU A 270 18.81 -0.94 -25.89
N THR A 271 19.58 -1.98 -25.55
CA THR A 271 21.04 -1.88 -25.54
C THR A 271 21.53 -1.81 -26.98
N GLN A 272 22.51 -0.95 -27.28
CA GLN A 272 23.31 -1.20 -28.48
C GLN A 272 24.03 -2.53 -28.23
N GLY A 273 23.71 -3.55 -29.02
CA GLY A 273 24.41 -4.83 -28.97
C GLY A 273 25.89 -4.59 -29.18
N GLY A 274 26.64 -4.54 -28.08
CA GLY A 274 28.01 -4.04 -28.08
C GLY A 274 28.63 -4.07 -26.68
N GLN A 275 28.90 -5.30 -26.23
CA GLN A 275 29.78 -5.66 -25.11
C GLN A 275 29.37 -5.21 -23.67
N HIS A 276 29.24 -6.22 -22.79
CA HIS A 276 29.19 -6.19 -21.32
C HIS A 276 27.85 -5.97 -20.59
N CYS A 277 26.91 -5.16 -21.09
CA CYS A 277 25.66 -4.91 -20.36
C CYS A 277 24.67 -6.09 -20.31
N SER A 278 24.81 -7.11 -21.16
CA SER A 278 24.00 -8.33 -21.11
C SER A 278 24.33 -9.24 -19.91
N GLN A 279 25.48 -9.00 -19.27
CA GLN A 279 25.95 -9.72 -18.07
C GLN A 279 25.80 -8.88 -16.80
N SER A 280 25.67 -7.56 -16.94
CA SER A 280 25.36 -6.65 -15.85
C SER A 280 23.88 -6.71 -15.51
N TRP A 281 23.61 -7.00 -14.24
CA TRP A 281 22.26 -7.14 -13.70
C TRP A 281 21.71 -5.75 -13.38
N GLY A 282 20.40 -5.56 -13.53
CA GLY A 282 19.76 -4.27 -13.34
C GLY A 282 18.60 -4.08 -14.30
N TRP A 283 17.45 -3.70 -13.75
CA TRP A 283 16.31 -3.29 -14.56
C TRP A 283 16.50 -1.83 -14.99
N HIS A 284 16.21 -1.52 -16.25
CA HIS A 284 16.40 -0.18 -16.83
C HIS A 284 15.02 0.38 -17.08
N GLU A 285 14.57 1.26 -16.20
CA GLU A 285 13.34 1.96 -16.44
C GLU A 285 13.61 3.12 -17.39
N THR A 286 12.68 3.43 -18.30
CA THR A 286 12.70 4.72 -19.00
C THR A 286 11.65 5.64 -18.42
N PRO A 287 11.82 6.08 -17.15
CA PRO A 287 10.72 6.68 -16.43
C PRO A 287 10.36 7.99 -17.09
N SER A 288 9.07 8.17 -17.37
CA SER A 288 8.54 9.47 -17.75
C SER A 288 8.53 10.40 -16.53
N GLN A 289 8.60 11.71 -16.79
CA GLN A 289 8.47 12.71 -15.73
C GLN A 289 7.13 12.57 -14.99
N LYS A 290 6.10 12.05 -15.67
CA LYS A 290 4.80 11.75 -15.08
C LYS A 290 4.89 10.58 -14.09
N GLU A 291 5.52 9.47 -14.46
CA GLU A 291 5.69 8.30 -13.57
C GLU A 291 6.50 8.66 -12.33
N LEU A 292 7.60 9.40 -12.50
CA LEU A 292 8.41 9.86 -11.36
C LEU A 292 7.67 10.87 -10.47
N LYS A 293 6.71 11.63 -10.99
CA LYS A 293 5.84 12.47 -10.16
C LYS A 293 4.91 11.66 -9.26
N TYR A 294 4.48 10.48 -9.70
CA TYR A 294 3.64 9.57 -8.90
C TYR A 294 4.46 8.56 -8.08
N GLY A 295 5.75 8.45 -8.37
CA GLY A 295 6.68 7.54 -7.72
C GLY A 295 6.71 6.18 -8.41
N ILE A 296 7.92 5.74 -8.72
CA ILE A 296 8.22 4.40 -9.24
C ILE A 296 8.85 3.59 -8.11
N ARG A 297 8.61 2.28 -8.08
CA ARG A 297 9.10 1.42 -7.00
C ARG A 297 9.35 0.01 -7.47
N GLY A 298 10.27 -0.65 -6.81
CA GLY A 298 10.61 -2.03 -7.10
C GLY A 298 11.23 -2.75 -5.92
N VAL A 299 11.65 -3.97 -6.19
CA VAL A 299 12.25 -4.92 -5.26
C VAL A 299 13.77 -4.90 -5.44
N LEU A 300 14.53 -4.97 -4.35
CA LEU A 300 15.97 -5.20 -4.39
C LEU A 300 16.23 -6.70 -4.30
N TYR A 301 16.95 -7.26 -5.28
CA TYR A 301 17.37 -8.65 -5.28
C TYR A 301 18.88 -8.80 -5.25
N ILE A 302 19.36 -9.83 -4.56
CA ILE A 302 20.74 -10.34 -4.68
C ILE A 302 20.72 -11.70 -5.40
N ARG A 303 21.84 -12.04 -6.02
CA ARG A 303 22.01 -13.30 -6.76
C ARG A 303 22.99 -14.21 -6.03
N ASP A 304 22.60 -15.45 -5.80
CA ASP A 304 23.50 -16.50 -5.34
C ASP A 304 24.31 -17.08 -6.53
N LYS A 305 25.47 -17.66 -6.24
CA LYS A 305 26.33 -18.45 -7.13
C LYS A 305 25.56 -19.54 -7.89
N SER A 306 24.43 -20.02 -7.35
CA SER A 306 23.53 -20.99 -7.99
C SER A 306 22.55 -20.43 -9.02
N SER A 307 22.60 -19.12 -9.32
CA SER A 307 21.61 -18.39 -10.15
C SER A 307 20.22 -18.21 -9.52
N HIS A 308 20.09 -18.47 -8.21
CA HIS A 308 18.90 -18.12 -7.43
C HIS A 308 18.88 -16.61 -7.11
N PHE A 309 17.68 -16.01 -7.07
CA PHE A 309 17.47 -14.60 -6.74
C PHE A 309 16.73 -14.47 -5.42
N GLU A 310 17.31 -13.75 -4.46
CA GLU A 310 16.71 -13.50 -3.17
C GLU A 310 16.27 -12.03 -3.06
N LYS A 311 14.99 -11.81 -2.73
CA LYS A 311 14.48 -10.47 -2.42
C LYS A 311 15.00 -10.05 -1.04
N ILE A 312 15.68 -8.92 -0.99
CA ILE A 312 16.26 -8.40 0.25
C ILE A 312 15.76 -7.03 0.66
N GLY A 313 15.02 -6.36 -0.21
CA GLY A 313 14.59 -4.99 0.04
C GLY A 313 13.66 -4.44 -1.02
N THR A 314 13.44 -3.14 -0.94
CA THR A 314 12.74 -2.35 -1.94
C THR A 314 13.51 -1.09 -2.25
N TRP A 315 13.26 -0.55 -3.43
CA TRP A 315 13.69 0.78 -3.82
C TRP A 315 12.49 1.59 -4.33
N ALA A 316 12.59 2.90 -4.24
CA ALA A 316 11.62 3.82 -4.82
C ALA A 316 12.35 5.03 -5.39
N ALA A 317 11.84 5.61 -6.47
CA ALA A 317 12.29 6.87 -7.00
C ALA A 317 11.12 7.82 -7.26
N TYR A 318 11.30 9.09 -6.95
CA TYR A 318 10.27 10.12 -7.11
C TYR A 318 10.90 11.47 -7.44
N ALA A 319 10.19 12.26 -8.24
CA ALA A 319 10.56 13.65 -8.48
C ALA A 319 10.41 14.46 -7.18
N ASP A 320 11.34 15.37 -6.92
CA ASP A 320 11.24 16.25 -5.77
C ASP A 320 10.05 17.21 -5.94
N HIS A 321 9.16 17.28 -4.95
CA HIS A 321 8.04 18.21 -4.94
C HIS A 321 8.50 19.68 -4.95
N ALA A 322 9.70 19.95 -4.42
CA ALA A 322 10.29 21.28 -4.43
C ALA A 322 10.92 21.65 -5.78
N ASP A 323 11.42 20.64 -6.52
CA ASP A 323 12.03 20.83 -7.84
C ASP A 323 11.86 19.55 -8.69
N TYR A 324 10.89 19.58 -9.61
CA TYR A 324 10.58 18.45 -10.50
C TYR A 324 11.69 18.08 -11.49
N ARG A 325 12.83 18.80 -11.48
CA ARG A 325 14.05 18.45 -12.23
C ARG A 325 15.01 17.59 -11.40
N LYS A 326 14.70 17.36 -10.14
CA LYS A 326 15.48 16.55 -9.22
C LYS A 326 14.72 15.30 -8.85
N ILE A 327 15.46 14.21 -8.64
CA ILE A 327 14.93 12.92 -8.22
C ILE A 327 15.52 12.56 -6.86
N LYS A 328 14.67 11.93 -6.05
CA LYS A 328 15.05 11.24 -4.83
C LYS A 328 14.95 9.74 -5.07
N VAL A 329 15.93 8.99 -4.58
CA VAL A 329 15.93 7.52 -4.64
C VAL A 329 16.11 6.98 -3.24
N LYS A 330 15.20 6.12 -2.82
CA LYS A 330 15.16 5.53 -1.50
C LYS A 330 15.36 4.03 -1.57
N TYR A 331 16.21 3.51 -0.70
CA TYR A 331 16.48 2.09 -0.51
C TYR A 331 15.99 1.67 0.87
N ARG A 332 15.45 0.46 0.96
CA ARG A 332 15.03 -0.14 2.23
C ARG A 332 15.27 -1.64 2.20
N ILE A 333 16.05 -2.14 3.16
CA ILE A 333 16.17 -3.58 3.41
C ILE A 333 14.93 -4.05 4.16
N VAL A 334 14.45 -5.24 3.82
CA VAL A 334 13.33 -5.87 4.54
C VAL A 334 13.73 -6.03 6.02
N PRO A 335 12.92 -5.51 6.97
CA PRO A 335 13.21 -5.69 8.40
C PRO A 335 13.39 -7.16 8.77
N GLY A 336 14.35 -7.45 9.65
CA GLY A 336 14.65 -8.82 10.09
C GLY A 336 15.67 -9.57 9.22
N LEU A 337 15.96 -9.12 8.00
CA LEU A 337 17.02 -9.74 7.20
C LEU A 337 18.42 -9.39 7.73
N PRO A 338 19.40 -10.30 7.61
CA PRO A 338 20.79 -10.10 8.07
C PRO A 338 21.59 -9.14 7.18
N TYR A 339 20.95 -8.50 6.21
CA TYR A 339 21.55 -7.62 5.21
C TYR A 339 21.57 -6.15 5.63
N GLY A 340 22.59 -5.41 5.22
CA GLY A 340 22.69 -3.96 5.40
C GLY A 340 23.30 -3.31 4.17
N ILE A 341 22.94 -2.05 3.92
CA ILE A 341 23.44 -1.29 2.78
C ILE A 341 24.81 -0.73 3.16
N ASP A 342 25.85 -1.13 2.43
CA ASP A 342 27.23 -0.64 2.59
C ASP A 342 27.62 0.39 1.52
N GLU A 343 27.05 0.26 0.33
CA GLU A 343 27.22 1.18 -0.78
C GLU A 343 25.91 1.32 -1.56
N VAL A 344 25.64 2.48 -2.13
CA VAL A 344 24.59 2.65 -3.14
C VAL A 344 25.16 3.30 -4.39
N ASN A 345 24.73 2.78 -5.55
CA ASN A 345 25.18 3.24 -6.86
C ASN A 345 23.95 3.48 -7.75
N ILE A 346 23.87 4.64 -8.39
CA ILE A 346 22.74 5.07 -9.22
C ILE A 346 23.25 5.67 -10.52
N GLU A 347 22.71 5.18 -11.63
CA GLU A 347 22.88 5.79 -12.95
C GLU A 347 21.55 6.38 -13.40
N PHE A 348 21.52 7.69 -13.68
CA PHE A 348 20.35 8.33 -14.26
C PHE A 348 20.76 9.17 -15.48
N SER A 349 20.61 8.60 -16.67
CA SER A 349 21.21 9.14 -17.90
C SER A 349 20.33 8.90 -19.13
N CYS A 350 20.85 9.14 -20.34
CA CYS A 350 20.13 9.02 -21.61
C CYS A 350 20.59 7.79 -22.38
N PRO A 351 19.68 7.03 -23.03
CA PRO A 351 20.08 5.93 -23.91
C PRO A 351 20.97 6.40 -25.08
N PRO A 352 21.83 5.53 -25.63
CA PRO A 352 22.00 4.12 -25.26
C PRO A 352 22.78 3.94 -23.94
N ILE A 353 22.51 2.84 -23.23
CA ILE A 353 23.28 2.47 -22.04
C ILE A 353 24.66 1.98 -22.52
N ASP A 354 25.71 2.71 -22.17
CA ASP A 354 27.11 2.42 -22.53
C ASP A 354 27.97 2.01 -21.33
N ASN A 355 27.47 2.23 -20.11
CA ASN A 355 28.12 1.86 -18.86
C ASN A 355 27.20 1.00 -17.99
N CYS A 356 27.69 -0.19 -17.63
CA CYS A 356 26.99 -1.13 -16.76
C CYS A 356 27.88 -1.65 -15.62
N ASP A 357 28.91 -0.88 -15.26
CA ASP A 357 29.70 -1.07 -14.05
C ASP A 357 29.13 -0.19 -12.93
N PRO A 358 28.54 -0.76 -11.87
CA PRO A 358 28.04 0.01 -10.74
C PRO A 358 29.05 0.96 -10.12
N GLN A 359 30.36 0.66 -10.18
CA GLN A 359 31.38 1.55 -9.63
C GLN A 359 31.61 2.81 -10.46
N ALA A 360 31.16 2.79 -11.72
CA ALA A 360 31.31 3.88 -12.67
C ALA A 360 30.01 4.69 -12.85
N TYR A 361 28.97 4.41 -12.07
CA TYR A 361 27.71 5.14 -12.15
C TYR A 361 27.83 6.60 -11.67
N SER A 362 26.94 7.45 -12.17
CA SER A 362 26.93 8.91 -11.95
C SER A 362 26.85 9.30 -10.48
N TYR A 363 26.22 8.47 -9.65
CA TYR A 363 26.16 8.65 -8.20
C TYR A 363 26.63 7.38 -7.50
N ASN A 364 27.64 7.50 -6.63
CA ASN A 364 28.11 6.42 -5.77
C ASN A 364 28.32 6.94 -4.35
N LYS A 365 27.79 6.22 -3.36
CA LYS A 365 28.00 6.51 -1.94
C LYS A 365 28.44 5.26 -1.20
N LYS A 366 29.72 5.22 -0.82
CA LYS A 366 30.34 4.13 -0.07
C LYS A 366 30.33 4.38 1.44
N GLY A 367 30.61 3.33 2.21
CA GLY A 367 30.88 3.41 3.65
C GLY A 367 29.63 3.65 4.49
N LEU A 368 28.49 3.12 4.05
CA LEU A 368 27.20 3.26 4.73
C LEU A 368 27.07 2.32 5.94
N LYS A 369 28.00 1.38 6.15
CA LYS A 369 28.13 0.54 7.36
C LYS A 369 26.84 -0.20 7.72
N GLY A 370 26.21 -0.84 6.74
CA GLY A 370 25.09 -1.75 6.96
C GLY A 370 23.77 -1.08 7.36
N VAL A 371 23.51 0.17 6.96
CA VAL A 371 22.22 0.82 7.25
C VAL A 371 21.05 0.06 6.62
N LYS A 372 19.90 0.04 7.31
CA LYS A 372 18.68 -0.62 6.79
C LYS A 372 17.92 0.22 5.79
N THR A 373 18.15 1.52 5.78
CA THR A 373 17.52 2.48 4.88
C THR A 373 18.52 3.53 4.45
N PHE A 374 18.48 3.92 3.18
CA PHE A 374 19.29 5.02 2.67
C PHE A 374 18.49 5.82 1.65
N GLU A 375 18.67 7.14 1.64
CA GLU A 375 17.99 8.02 0.69
C GLU A 375 19.01 8.94 0.02
N VAL A 376 18.91 8.99 -1.30
CA VAL A 376 19.67 9.90 -2.15
C VAL A 376 18.76 11.06 -2.51
N HIS A 377 19.32 12.27 -2.44
CA HIS A 377 18.66 13.51 -2.81
C HIS A 377 19.36 14.16 -4.00
N ASP A 378 18.65 15.06 -4.67
CA ASP A 378 19.19 15.98 -5.67
C ASP A 378 19.80 15.33 -6.93
N LEU A 379 19.33 14.16 -7.37
CA LEU A 379 19.74 13.58 -8.66
C LEU A 379 19.15 14.39 -9.81
N GLU A 380 19.99 14.98 -10.65
CA GLU A 380 19.54 15.82 -11.75
C GLU A 380 18.91 15.02 -12.90
N TRP A 381 17.84 15.58 -13.47
CA TRP A 381 17.20 15.01 -14.65
C TRP A 381 18.06 15.19 -15.91
N PRO A 382 18.46 14.12 -16.61
CA PRO A 382 19.33 14.22 -17.76
C PRO A 382 18.58 14.79 -18.96
N PHE A 383 19.23 15.69 -19.70
CA PHE A 383 18.66 16.25 -20.91
C PHE A 383 18.85 15.30 -22.11
N CYS A 384 17.83 14.50 -22.42
CA CYS A 384 17.90 13.49 -23.48
C CYS A 384 17.32 13.97 -24.80
N ARG A 385 18.14 13.99 -25.87
CA ARG A 385 17.75 14.46 -27.21
C ARG A 385 16.53 13.73 -27.81
N HIS A 386 16.33 12.46 -27.44
CA HIS A 386 15.21 11.64 -27.89
C HIS A 386 14.10 11.49 -26.84
N GLY A 387 14.11 12.32 -25.79
CA GLY A 387 13.07 12.38 -24.76
C GLY A 387 12.99 11.18 -23.82
N ARG A 388 13.89 10.20 -23.94
CA ARG A 388 13.95 9.03 -23.09
C ARG A 388 15.19 9.11 -22.20
N SER A 389 15.00 9.02 -20.89
CA SER A 389 16.05 8.79 -19.88
C SER A 389 16.02 7.34 -19.42
N TYR A 390 17.04 6.87 -18.72
CA TYR A 390 17.00 5.60 -18.00
C TYR A 390 17.48 5.74 -16.56
N LEU A 391 16.93 4.94 -15.66
CA LEU A 391 17.35 4.85 -14.25
C LEU A 391 17.82 3.44 -13.92
N ILE A 392 19.03 3.32 -13.36
CA ILE A 392 19.58 2.08 -12.78
C ILE A 392 19.85 2.34 -11.31
N VAL A 393 19.40 1.40 -10.47
CA VAL A 393 19.69 1.43 -9.03
C VAL A 393 20.35 0.12 -8.60
N SER A 394 21.44 0.25 -7.86
CA SER A 394 22.10 -0.88 -7.21
C SER A 394 22.61 -0.49 -5.82
N ALA A 395 22.91 -1.51 -5.01
CA ALA A 395 23.48 -1.35 -3.68
C ALA A 395 24.46 -2.49 -3.39
N GLU A 396 25.58 -2.21 -2.73
CA GLU A 396 26.42 -3.26 -2.15
C GLU A 396 25.89 -3.59 -0.75
N ILE A 397 25.74 -4.88 -0.49
CA ILE A 397 25.04 -5.39 0.69
C ILE A 397 25.98 -6.20 1.55
N GLY A 398 26.26 -5.69 2.75
CA GLY A 398 27.00 -6.38 3.80
C GLY A 398 26.13 -7.17 4.75
N SER A 399 26.77 -7.99 5.58
CA SER A 399 26.13 -8.61 6.74
C SER A 399 26.15 -7.64 7.92
N VAL A 400 24.97 -7.39 8.51
CA VAL A 400 24.88 -6.62 9.75
C VAL A 400 25.19 -7.59 10.88
N LYS A 401 26.42 -7.52 11.42
CA LYS A 401 26.73 -8.27 12.64
C LYS A 401 25.74 -7.86 13.72
N PRO A 402 25.06 -8.80 14.39
CA PRO A 402 24.30 -8.48 15.59
C PRO A 402 25.26 -7.77 16.55
N VAL A 403 24.84 -6.62 17.08
CA VAL A 403 25.53 -6.03 18.21
C VAL A 403 25.34 -7.04 19.35
N GLU A 404 26.36 -7.87 19.60
CA GLU A 404 26.43 -8.69 20.80
C GLU A 404 26.37 -7.71 21.98
N GLY A 405 25.19 -7.62 22.60
CA GLY A 405 25.03 -6.84 23.82
C GLY A 405 26.00 -7.36 24.87
N GLU A 406 26.75 -6.43 25.44
CA GLU A 406 27.53 -6.60 26.65
C GLU A 406 26.69 -7.30 27.72
N HIS A 407 26.85 -8.61 27.86
CA HIS A 407 26.62 -9.27 29.13
C HIS A 407 27.80 -8.92 30.03
N GLU A 408 27.74 -7.74 30.63
CA GLU A 408 28.63 -7.37 31.71
C GLU A 408 28.32 -8.30 32.90
N HIS A 409 29.16 -9.32 33.01
CA HIS A 409 29.11 -10.34 34.03
C HIS A 409 29.56 -9.70 35.35
N ASN A 410 28.61 -9.07 36.06
CA ASN A 410 28.90 -8.51 37.37
C ASN A 410 28.96 -9.64 38.41
N LYS A 411 30.14 -10.27 38.52
CA LYS A 411 30.55 -11.05 39.68
C LYS A 411 31.22 -10.11 40.68
N GLY A 412 30.52 -9.78 41.75
CA GLY A 412 31.07 -9.29 43.02
C GLY A 412 30.03 -9.56 44.11
N SER A 413 30.20 -10.59 44.95
CA SER A 413 30.99 -10.53 46.19
C SER A 413 30.54 -9.40 47.12
N TYR A 414 29.45 -9.60 47.87
CA TYR A 414 29.43 -9.86 49.33
C TYR A 414 28.02 -10.23 49.78
#